data_AF-T1AUX6-F1
#
_entry.id   AF-T1AUX6-F1
#
_cell.length_a   1.000
_cell.length_b   1.000
_cell.length_c   1.000
_cell.angle_alpha   90.00
_cell.angle_beta   90.00
_cell.angle_gamma   90.00
#
_symmetry.space_group_name_H-M   'P 1'
#
loop_
_entity.id
_entity.type
_entity.pdbx_description
1 polymer ?
#
loop_
_entity_poly.entity_id
_entity_poly.type
_entity_poly.pdbx_seq_one_letter_code
_entity_poly.pdbx_strand_id
1 'polypeptide(L)'
;MTVDLTQFHEAFFEESFEALDAMEAALLKLDVGAPEPELINTIFRVAHSIKGGSATFGFSEIASFTHSLETLLDELRSGTMPVTPEVSDLLLKSVDVLRAMLRAMQATRPIDAQRVSDLQFDLEVVIARKNAPLAAPAREAPATPCAADETPPVWQVRFRPYRELLARGNDPLRLFRELGGLAEVRVQIDAQNLPPLADIQPQDCHLAWTLEVAGRISEEEIRQVFDWAEGDC
;
A
#
# COMPACT_ATOMS: atom_id res chain seq x y z
N MET A 1 -31.68 -22.89 14.01
CA MET A 1 -31.10 -23.42 12.77
C MET A 1 -30.02 -22.45 12.35
N THR A 2 -28.76 -22.79 12.57
CA THR A 2 -27.63 -22.05 11.98
C THR A 2 -27.63 -22.39 10.50
N VAL A 3 -27.89 -21.41 9.64
CA VAL A 3 -27.76 -21.59 8.20
C VAL A 3 -26.28 -21.87 7.94
N ASP A 4 -25.99 -23.03 7.34
CA ASP A 4 -24.64 -23.33 6.88
C ASP A 4 -24.35 -22.47 5.65
N LEU A 5 -23.52 -21.44 5.82
CA LEU A 5 -23.20 -20.48 4.77
C LEU A 5 -22.24 -21.07 3.72
N THR A 6 -21.62 -22.21 4.01
CA THR A 6 -20.65 -22.84 3.10
C THR A 6 -21.28 -23.32 1.79
N GLN A 7 -22.57 -23.66 1.79
CA GLN A 7 -23.30 -24.06 0.58
C GLN A 7 -23.44 -22.93 -0.45
N PHE A 8 -23.22 -21.67 -0.05
CA PHE A 8 -23.32 -20.50 -0.93
C PHE A 8 -21.95 -20.01 -1.43
N HIS A 9 -20.85 -20.65 -1.02
CA HIS A 9 -19.50 -20.25 -1.42
C HIS A 9 -19.29 -20.35 -2.93
N GLU A 10 -19.77 -21.42 -3.57
CA GLU A 10 -19.61 -21.60 -5.02
C GLU A 10 -20.30 -20.48 -5.81
N ALA A 11 -21.55 -20.18 -5.45
CA ALA A 11 -22.30 -19.07 -6.06
C ALA A 11 -21.59 -17.72 -5.84
N PHE A 12 -21.08 -17.47 -4.63
CA PHE A 12 -20.31 -16.25 -4.36
C PHE A 12 -19.05 -16.14 -5.23
N PHE A 13 -18.30 -17.24 -5.42
CA PHE A 13 -17.11 -17.21 -6.27
C PHE A 13 -17.47 -16.98 -7.74
N GLU A 14 -18.49 -17.65 -8.26
CA GLU A 14 -18.99 -17.44 -9.63
C GLU A 14 -19.43 -15.98 -9.84
N GLU A 15 -20.29 -15.45 -8.98
CA GLU A 15 -20.74 -14.05 -9.02
C GLU A 15 -19.57 -13.07 -8.92
N SER A 16 -18.58 -13.36 -8.06
CA SER A 16 -17.41 -12.50 -7.89
C SER A 16 -16.52 -12.49 -9.14
N PHE A 17 -16.33 -13.63 -9.82
CA PHE A 17 -15.56 -13.67 -11.06
C PHE A 17 -16.26 -12.94 -12.19
N GLU A 18 -17.57 -13.11 -12.35
CA GLU A 18 -18.35 -12.34 -13.34
C GLU A 18 -18.30 -10.84 -13.05
N ALA A 19 -18.42 -10.46 -11.78
CA ALA A 19 -18.33 -9.07 -11.38
C ALA A 19 -16.94 -8.48 -11.67
N LEU A 20 -15.87 -9.23 -11.41
CA LEU A 20 -14.50 -8.82 -11.75
C LEU A 20 -14.29 -8.64 -13.24
N ASP A 21 -14.83 -9.52 -14.08
CA ASP A 21 -14.75 -9.39 -15.54
C ASP A 21 -15.49 -8.13 -16.02
N ALA A 22 -16.64 -7.83 -15.43
CA ALA A 22 -17.36 -6.58 -15.70
C ALA A 22 -16.58 -5.34 -15.23
N MET A 23 -15.93 -5.42 -14.06
CA MET A 23 -15.08 -4.35 -13.53
C MET A 23 -13.87 -4.09 -14.42
N GLU A 24 -13.19 -5.14 -14.89
CA GLU A 24 -12.06 -5.05 -15.82
C GLU A 24 -12.49 -4.39 -17.14
N ALA A 25 -13.59 -4.86 -17.73
CA ALA A 25 -14.12 -4.30 -18.97
C ALA A 25 -14.55 -2.83 -18.82
N ALA A 26 -15.00 -2.41 -17.64
CA ALA A 26 -15.28 -1.02 -17.33
C ALA A 26 -13.98 -0.21 -17.17
N LEU A 27 -12.99 -0.72 -16.45
CA LEU A 27 -11.69 -0.06 -16.27
C LEU A 27 -10.96 0.17 -17.60
N LEU A 28 -11.01 -0.79 -18.53
CA LEU A 28 -10.40 -0.65 -19.86
C LEU A 28 -11.06 0.42 -20.74
N LYS A 29 -12.29 0.85 -20.40
CA LYS A 29 -13.00 1.94 -21.08
C LYS A 29 -12.86 3.28 -20.35
N LEU A 30 -12.20 3.30 -19.19
CA LEU A 30 -12.05 4.49 -18.39
C LEU A 30 -11.07 5.45 -19.08
N ASP A 31 -11.59 6.57 -19.58
CA ASP A 31 -10.77 7.57 -20.26
C ASP A 31 -10.02 8.44 -19.24
N VAL A 32 -8.74 8.69 -19.53
CA VAL A 32 -7.86 9.47 -18.66
C VAL A 32 -8.18 10.95 -18.84
N GLY A 33 -8.50 11.64 -17.74
CA GLY A 33 -8.80 13.08 -17.74
C GLY A 33 -10.25 13.47 -18.06
N ALA A 34 -11.06 12.55 -18.62
CA ALA A 34 -12.50 12.76 -18.82
C ALA A 34 -13.32 11.49 -18.51
N PRO A 35 -13.17 10.89 -17.30
CA PRO A 35 -13.85 9.65 -16.98
C PRO A 35 -15.37 9.86 -16.91
N GLU A 36 -16.13 8.94 -17.49
CA GLU A 36 -17.58 8.93 -17.35
C GLU A 36 -17.96 8.58 -15.89
N PRO A 37 -18.72 9.43 -15.17
CA PRO A 37 -19.07 9.17 -13.77
C PRO A 37 -19.80 7.84 -13.55
N GLU A 38 -20.61 7.42 -14.52
CA GLU A 38 -21.36 6.15 -14.46
C GLU A 38 -20.43 4.93 -14.49
N LEU A 39 -19.31 5.03 -15.20
CA LEU A 39 -18.31 3.97 -15.27
C LEU A 39 -17.64 3.77 -13.92
N ILE A 40 -17.24 4.87 -13.25
CA ILE A 40 -16.68 4.84 -11.90
C ILE A 40 -17.70 4.28 -10.89
N ASN A 41 -18.97 4.69 -10.98
CA ASN A 41 -20.03 4.15 -10.13
C ASN A 41 -20.22 2.64 -10.33
N THR A 42 -20.15 2.16 -11.57
CA THR A 42 -20.24 0.73 -11.87
C THR A 42 -19.10 -0.05 -11.23
N ILE A 43 -17.86 0.43 -11.39
CA ILE A 43 -16.65 -0.16 -10.81
C ILE A 43 -16.74 -0.18 -9.27
N PHE A 44 -17.19 0.93 -8.67
CA PHE A 44 -17.39 1.04 -7.22
C PHE A 44 -18.40 0.03 -6.69
N ARG A 45 -19.54 -0.14 -7.36
CA ARG A 45 -20.58 -1.10 -6.94
C ARG A 45 -20.09 -2.54 -6.97
N VAL A 46 -19.27 -2.90 -7.96
CA VAL A 46 -18.63 -4.22 -8.00
C VAL A 46 -17.74 -4.43 -6.77
N ALA A 47 -16.82 -3.50 -6.51
CA ALA A 47 -15.91 -3.61 -5.37
C ALA A 47 -16.68 -3.70 -4.03
N HIS A 48 -17.71 -2.87 -3.86
CA HIS A 48 -18.56 -2.86 -2.67
C HIS A 48 -19.32 -4.19 -2.46
N SER A 49 -19.85 -4.78 -3.54
CA SER A 49 -20.53 -6.08 -3.49
C SER A 49 -19.57 -7.19 -3.10
N ILE A 50 -18.36 -7.23 -3.68
CA ILE A 50 -17.35 -8.25 -3.34
C ILE A 50 -16.91 -8.10 -1.89
N LYS A 51 -16.71 -6.86 -1.39
CA LYS A 51 -16.44 -6.61 0.04
C LYS A 51 -17.53 -7.17 0.94
N GLY A 52 -18.80 -6.86 0.63
CA GLY A 52 -19.96 -7.31 1.42
C GLY A 52 -20.11 -8.83 1.45
N GLY A 53 -19.94 -9.49 0.30
CA GLY A 53 -19.95 -10.96 0.22
C GLY A 53 -18.78 -11.57 0.98
N SER A 54 -17.56 -11.06 0.76
CA SER A 54 -16.35 -11.55 1.44
C SER A 54 -16.44 -11.43 2.96
N ALA A 55 -16.98 -10.32 3.48
CA ALA A 55 -17.21 -10.15 4.91
C ALA A 55 -18.26 -11.12 5.46
N THR A 56 -19.31 -11.40 4.69
CA THR A 56 -20.40 -12.33 5.05
C THR A 56 -19.91 -13.76 5.17
N PHE A 57 -19.03 -14.19 4.26
CA PHE A 57 -18.45 -15.53 4.23
C PHE A 57 -17.16 -15.68 5.06
N GLY A 58 -16.70 -14.62 5.71
CA GLY A 58 -15.52 -14.64 6.59
C GLY A 58 -14.18 -14.63 5.85
N PHE A 59 -14.15 -14.20 4.58
CA PHE A 59 -12.93 -14.01 3.81
C PHE A 59 -12.29 -12.65 4.17
N SER A 60 -11.74 -12.56 5.38
CA SER A 60 -11.25 -11.31 5.97
C SER A 60 -10.16 -10.62 5.13
N GLU A 61 -9.23 -11.38 4.53
CA GLU A 61 -8.18 -10.81 3.68
C GLU A 61 -8.77 -10.14 2.43
N ILE A 62 -9.76 -10.78 1.79
CA ILE A 62 -10.45 -10.20 0.62
C ILE A 62 -11.27 -8.97 1.03
N ALA A 63 -11.97 -9.03 2.17
CA ALA A 63 -12.72 -7.89 2.70
C ALA A 63 -11.80 -6.69 3.01
N SER A 64 -10.61 -6.94 3.56
CA SER A 64 -9.61 -5.89 3.81
C SER A 64 -9.06 -5.30 2.52
N PHE A 65 -8.70 -6.13 1.54
CA PHE A 65 -8.19 -5.66 0.25
C PHE A 65 -9.22 -4.83 -0.51
N THR A 66 -10.46 -5.31 -0.58
CA THR A 66 -11.56 -4.61 -1.25
C THR A 66 -11.95 -3.31 -0.56
N HIS A 67 -11.74 -3.19 0.75
CA HIS A 67 -11.93 -1.93 1.46
C HIS A 67 -10.91 -0.86 1.00
N SER A 68 -9.61 -1.19 0.93
CA SER A 68 -8.59 -0.24 0.42
C SER A 68 -8.90 0.20 -1.02
N LEU A 69 -9.35 -0.74 -1.86
CA LEU A 69 -9.78 -0.47 -3.22
C LEU A 69 -11.01 0.45 -3.28
N GLU A 70 -12.01 0.21 -2.42
CA GLU A 70 -13.21 1.05 -2.31
C GLU A 70 -12.87 2.48 -1.87
N THR A 71 -11.91 2.67 -0.96
CA THR A 71 -11.45 4.00 -0.56
C THR A 71 -10.88 4.78 -1.75
N LEU A 72 -10.03 4.17 -2.57
CA LEU A 72 -9.51 4.82 -3.78
C LEU A 72 -10.64 5.14 -4.78
N LEU A 73 -11.55 4.21 -5.00
CA LEU A 73 -12.67 4.40 -5.92
C LEU A 73 -13.64 5.50 -5.43
N ASP A 74 -13.79 5.68 -4.12
CA ASP A 74 -14.61 6.76 -3.56
C ASP A 74 -14.01 8.14 -3.82
N GLU A 75 -12.68 8.27 -3.76
CA GLU A 75 -11.96 9.50 -4.11
C GLU A 75 -12.11 9.84 -5.60
N LEU A 76 -12.07 8.84 -6.48
CA LEU A 76 -12.33 9.04 -7.91
C LEU A 76 -13.79 9.42 -8.17
N ARG A 77 -14.72 8.76 -7.47
CA ARG A 77 -16.16 8.99 -7.60
C ARG A 77 -16.61 10.36 -7.12
N SER A 78 -16.02 10.84 -6.02
CA SER A 78 -16.30 12.16 -5.45
C SER A 78 -15.63 13.29 -6.22
N GLY A 79 -14.76 12.98 -7.19
CA GLY A 79 -14.05 13.96 -8.00
C GLY A 79 -12.92 14.68 -7.24
N THR A 80 -12.59 14.21 -6.04
CA THR A 80 -11.47 14.71 -5.23
C THR A 80 -10.12 14.22 -5.74
N MET A 81 -10.11 13.17 -6.56
CA MET A 81 -8.94 12.63 -7.23
C MET A 81 -9.18 12.48 -8.74
N PRO A 82 -8.28 12.99 -9.61
CA PRO A 82 -8.41 12.78 -11.05
C PRO A 82 -8.03 11.34 -11.42
N VAL A 83 -8.69 10.81 -12.45
CA VAL A 83 -8.26 9.56 -13.08
C VAL A 83 -7.00 9.83 -13.91
N THR A 84 -5.87 9.25 -13.47
CA THR A 84 -4.59 9.27 -14.17
C THR A 84 -4.26 7.87 -14.74
N PRO A 85 -3.30 7.75 -15.67
CA PRO A 85 -2.85 6.43 -16.16
C PRO A 85 -2.33 5.55 -15.03
N GLU A 86 -1.61 6.14 -14.07
CA GLU A 86 -1.06 5.47 -12.89
C GLU A 86 -2.18 4.85 -12.03
N VAL A 87 -3.27 5.60 -11.83
CA VAL A 87 -4.44 5.10 -11.08
C VAL A 87 -5.17 4.01 -11.86
N SER A 88 -5.34 4.16 -13.17
CA SER A 88 -5.99 3.15 -14.00
C SER A 88 -5.23 1.82 -13.98
N ASP A 89 -3.90 1.88 -14.15
CA ASP A 89 -3.02 0.71 -14.05
C ASP A 89 -3.09 0.05 -12.66
N LEU A 90 -3.17 0.86 -11.60
CA LEU A 90 -3.28 0.37 -10.23
C LEU A 90 -4.61 -0.35 -9.98
N LEU A 91 -5.71 0.17 -10.52
CA LEU A 91 -7.03 -0.47 -10.44
C LEU A 91 -7.08 -1.79 -11.21
N LEU A 92 -6.47 -1.86 -12.40
CA LEU A 92 -6.36 -3.11 -13.17
C LEU A 92 -5.52 -4.16 -12.43
N LYS A 93 -4.38 -3.76 -11.85
CA LYS A 93 -3.58 -4.66 -10.98
C LYS A 93 -4.38 -5.14 -9.77
N SER A 94 -5.27 -4.29 -9.23
CA SER A 94 -6.15 -4.65 -8.11
C SER A 94 -7.17 -5.70 -8.49
N VAL A 95 -7.72 -5.63 -9.70
CA VAL A 95 -8.58 -6.70 -10.25
C VAL A 95 -7.80 -8.01 -10.36
N ASP A 96 -6.56 -7.99 -10.86
CA ASP A 96 -5.74 -9.20 -10.98
C ASP A 96 -5.43 -9.85 -9.62
N VAL A 97 -5.06 -9.04 -8.62
CA VAL A 97 -4.80 -9.52 -7.27
C VAL A 97 -6.07 -10.08 -6.65
N LEU A 98 -7.19 -9.37 -6.74
CA LEU A 98 -8.48 -9.81 -6.20
C LEU A 98 -8.93 -11.13 -6.85
N ARG A 99 -8.74 -11.27 -8.16
CA ARG A 99 -9.01 -12.52 -8.91
C ARG A 99 -8.13 -13.66 -8.41
N ALA A 100 -6.84 -13.41 -8.15
CA ALA A 100 -5.92 -14.40 -7.60
C ALA A 100 -6.32 -14.82 -6.17
N MET A 101 -6.72 -13.87 -5.32
CA MET A 101 -7.20 -14.15 -3.96
C MET A 101 -8.44 -15.03 -3.97
N LEU A 102 -9.45 -14.71 -4.79
CA LEU A 102 -10.66 -15.52 -4.92
C LEU A 102 -10.34 -16.95 -5.39
N ARG A 103 -9.44 -17.11 -6.37
CA ARG A 103 -8.99 -18.44 -6.83
C ARG A 103 -8.25 -19.21 -5.74
N ALA A 104 -7.40 -18.54 -4.96
CA ALA A 104 -6.70 -19.17 -3.84
C ALA A 104 -7.69 -19.67 -2.78
N MET A 105 -8.66 -18.84 -2.40
CA MET A 105 -9.70 -19.20 -1.45
C MET A 105 -10.59 -20.35 -1.96
N GLN A 106 -11.02 -20.29 -3.22
CA GLN A 106 -11.80 -21.36 -3.85
C GLN A 106 -11.03 -22.69 -3.89
N ALA A 107 -9.72 -22.64 -4.16
CA ALA A 107 -8.85 -23.82 -4.17
C ALA A 107 -8.35 -24.24 -2.78
N THR A 108 -8.77 -23.56 -1.70
CA THR A 108 -8.28 -23.75 -0.33
C THR A 108 -6.74 -23.71 -0.25
N ARG A 109 -6.15 -22.73 -0.94
CA ARG A 109 -4.71 -22.45 -0.97
C ARG A 109 -4.41 -21.13 -0.25
N PRO A 110 -3.21 -20.97 0.32
CA PRO A 110 -2.81 -19.70 0.89
C PRO A 110 -2.80 -18.61 -0.20
N ILE A 111 -3.22 -17.42 0.18
CA ILE A 111 -3.10 -16.20 -0.62
C ILE A 111 -1.61 -15.77 -0.62
N ASP A 112 -1.18 -15.17 -1.72
CA ASP A 112 0.12 -14.50 -1.80
C ASP A 112 0.08 -13.20 -1.00
N ALA A 113 0.30 -13.31 0.31
CA ALA A 113 0.22 -12.20 1.25
C ALA A 113 1.16 -11.03 0.89
N GLN A 114 2.34 -11.33 0.33
CA GLN A 114 3.29 -10.30 -0.09
C GLN A 114 2.69 -9.46 -1.23
N ARG A 115 2.19 -10.13 -2.27
CA ARG A 115 1.61 -9.43 -3.42
C ARG A 115 0.37 -8.61 -3.04
N VAL A 116 -0.45 -9.10 -2.11
CA VAL A 116 -1.61 -8.35 -1.60
C VAL A 116 -1.15 -7.12 -0.83
N SER A 117 -0.18 -7.29 0.08
CA SER A 117 0.33 -6.19 0.91
C SER A 117 1.02 -5.10 0.08
N ASP A 118 1.85 -5.49 -0.90
CA ASP A 118 2.52 -4.55 -1.80
C ASP A 118 1.50 -3.65 -2.52
N LEU A 119 0.40 -4.24 -3.00
CA LEU A 119 -0.60 -3.51 -3.74
C LEU A 119 -1.52 -2.67 -2.84
N GLN A 120 -1.86 -3.14 -1.64
CA GLN A 120 -2.56 -2.32 -0.64
C GLN A 120 -1.74 -1.07 -0.28
N PHE A 121 -0.43 -1.23 -0.13
CA PHE A 121 0.45 -0.11 0.11
C PHE A 121 0.45 0.89 -1.05
N ASP A 122 0.54 0.42 -2.29
CA ASP A 122 0.48 1.30 -3.48
C ASP A 122 -0.84 2.09 -3.53
N LEU A 123 -1.97 1.46 -3.20
CA LEU A 123 -3.29 2.12 -3.07
C LEU A 123 -3.25 3.23 -2.01
N GLU A 124 -2.74 2.93 -0.82
CA GLU A 124 -2.66 3.87 0.29
C GLU A 124 -1.74 5.06 -0.02
N VAL A 125 -0.59 4.82 -0.65
CA VAL A 125 0.36 5.88 -1.06
C VAL A 125 -0.30 6.83 -2.05
N VAL A 126 -1.05 6.32 -3.01
CA VAL A 126 -1.75 7.13 -4.00
C VAL A 126 -2.81 8.02 -3.34
N ILE A 127 -3.56 7.49 -2.38
CA ILE A 127 -4.53 8.26 -1.58
C ILE A 127 -3.81 9.31 -0.72
N ALA A 128 -2.70 8.94 -0.07
CA ALA A 128 -1.94 9.82 0.81
C ALA A 128 -1.27 10.99 0.05
N ARG A 129 -0.73 10.74 -1.16
CA ARG A 129 -0.14 11.79 -2.01
C ARG A 129 -1.15 12.88 -2.40
N LYS A 130 -2.43 12.54 -2.50
CA LYS A 130 -3.51 13.53 -2.70
C LYS A 130 -3.77 14.37 -1.45
N ASN A 131 -3.61 13.78 -0.25
CA ASN A 131 -3.77 14.49 1.02
C ASN A 131 -2.49 15.21 1.48
N ALA A 132 -1.35 14.99 0.83
CA ALA A 132 -0.16 15.79 1.03
C ALA A 132 -0.51 17.25 0.66
N PRO A 133 -0.34 18.21 1.56
CA PRO A 133 -0.57 19.61 1.21
C PRO A 133 0.34 19.92 0.03
N LEU A 134 -0.26 20.33 -1.10
CA LEU A 134 0.51 21.04 -2.13
C LEU A 134 1.23 22.15 -1.38
N ALA A 135 2.55 22.03 -1.28
CA ALA A 135 3.38 23.17 -0.94
C ALA A 135 3.03 24.25 -1.97
N ALA A 136 2.21 25.21 -1.54
CA ALA A 136 1.88 26.36 -2.34
C ALA A 136 3.20 26.97 -2.82
N PRO A 137 3.31 27.38 -4.09
CA PRO A 137 4.52 28.03 -4.55
C PRO A 137 4.77 29.21 -3.62
N ALA A 138 5.92 29.19 -2.95
CA ALA A 138 6.33 30.19 -2.01
C ALA A 138 6.14 31.57 -2.65
N ARG A 139 5.17 32.31 -2.14
CA ARG A 139 4.98 33.71 -2.51
C ARG A 139 6.19 34.43 -1.95
N GLU A 140 7.14 34.76 -2.83
CA GLU A 140 8.30 35.58 -2.51
C GLU A 140 7.84 36.87 -1.82
N ALA A 141 8.10 36.93 -0.52
CA ALA A 141 8.21 38.18 0.23
C ALA A 141 9.70 38.52 0.33
N PRO A 142 10.06 39.82 0.27
CA PRO A 142 11.38 40.24 -0.17
C PRO A 142 12.48 39.82 0.80
N ALA A 143 13.56 39.31 0.20
CA ALA A 143 14.76 38.83 0.88
C ALA A 143 15.44 39.94 1.67
N THR A 144 15.63 39.69 2.97
CA THR A 144 16.72 40.30 3.74
C THR A 144 17.88 39.30 3.72
N PRO A 145 19.09 39.68 3.28
CA PRO A 145 20.20 38.74 3.18
C PRO A 145 20.85 38.58 4.56
N CYS A 146 21.01 37.33 5.01
CA CYS A 146 22.08 36.99 5.93
C CYS A 146 22.64 35.61 5.57
N ALA A 147 23.96 35.58 5.50
CA ALA A 147 24.81 34.49 5.04
C ALA A 147 24.71 33.23 5.92
N ALA A 148 24.86 32.07 5.30
CA ALA A 148 26.02 31.18 5.46
C ALA A 148 25.78 29.86 4.70
N ASP A 149 26.85 29.33 4.10
CA ASP A 149 26.94 27.95 3.62
C ASP A 149 26.50 26.98 4.71
N GLU A 150 25.42 26.23 4.48
CA GLU A 150 25.17 24.98 5.19
C GLU A 150 24.75 23.94 4.15
N THR A 151 25.66 23.02 3.86
CA THR A 151 25.28 21.69 3.34
C THR A 151 24.10 21.18 4.14
N PRO A 152 23.04 20.65 3.50
CA PRO A 152 21.87 20.18 4.21
C PRO A 152 22.31 19.18 5.30
N PRO A 153 21.77 19.26 6.52
CA PRO A 153 22.11 18.32 7.58
C PRO A 153 21.81 16.90 7.08
N VAL A 154 22.82 16.02 7.20
CA VAL A 154 22.70 14.61 6.85
C VAL A 154 22.56 13.84 8.15
N TRP A 155 21.41 13.21 8.32
CA TRP A 155 21.12 12.34 9.44
C TRP A 155 21.57 10.92 9.12
N GLN A 156 22.25 10.28 10.07
CA GLN A 156 22.60 8.87 9.97
C GLN A 156 21.72 8.06 10.91
N VAL A 157 20.80 7.27 10.36
CA VAL A 157 19.90 6.39 11.12
C VAL A 157 20.40 4.96 10.97
N ARG A 158 20.70 4.30 12.09
CA ARG A 158 21.02 2.86 12.10
C ARG A 158 19.79 2.10 12.56
N PHE A 159 19.27 1.26 11.68
CA PHE A 159 18.11 0.42 11.93
C PHE A 159 18.57 -1.04 12.05
N ARG A 160 18.40 -1.62 13.24
CA ARG A 160 18.77 -3.01 13.56
C ARG A 160 17.56 -3.73 14.15
N PRO A 161 16.68 -4.30 13.32
CA PRO A 161 15.52 -4.99 13.85
C PRO A 161 15.89 -6.28 14.59
N TYR A 162 15.02 -6.68 15.51
CA TYR A 162 15.05 -8.02 16.07
C TYR A 162 14.63 -9.06 15.01
N ARG A 163 14.94 -10.32 15.29
CA ARG A 163 14.72 -11.43 14.35
C ARG A 163 13.25 -11.57 13.99
N GLU A 164 12.38 -11.31 14.94
CA GLU A 164 10.94 -11.52 14.84
C GLU A 164 10.21 -10.42 14.06
N LEU A 165 10.91 -9.35 13.62
CA LEU A 165 10.31 -8.22 12.90
C LEU A 165 9.45 -8.70 11.71
N LEU A 166 10.02 -9.52 10.84
CA LEU A 166 9.33 -10.03 9.64
C LEU A 166 8.19 -11.00 10.02
N ALA A 167 8.41 -11.85 11.02
CA ALA A 167 7.40 -12.77 11.54
C ALA A 167 6.17 -12.05 12.15
N ARG A 168 6.35 -10.82 12.64
CA ARG A 168 5.27 -9.96 13.16
C ARG A 168 4.61 -9.11 12.08
N GLY A 169 5.01 -9.25 10.82
CA GLY A 169 4.45 -8.52 9.68
C GLY A 169 5.01 -7.11 9.51
N ASN A 170 6.10 -6.75 10.21
CA ASN A 170 6.76 -5.46 10.05
C ASN A 170 7.76 -5.53 8.89
N ASP A 171 7.59 -4.69 7.86
CA ASP A 171 8.48 -4.62 6.69
C ASP A 171 9.42 -3.39 6.78
N PRO A 172 10.75 -3.57 6.87
CA PRO A 172 11.74 -2.50 6.81
C PRO A 172 11.62 -1.59 5.58
N LEU A 173 11.18 -2.13 4.44
CA LEU A 173 11.05 -1.33 3.22
C LEU A 173 9.96 -0.26 3.35
N ARG A 174 8.95 -0.48 4.21
CA ARG A 174 7.92 0.52 4.53
C ARG A 174 8.55 1.75 5.19
N LEU A 175 9.42 1.55 6.18
CA LEU A 175 10.16 2.62 6.87
C LEU A 175 10.99 3.44 5.89
N PHE A 176 11.71 2.77 4.99
CA PHE A 176 12.63 3.45 4.07
C PHE A 176 11.87 4.26 3.02
N ARG A 177 10.73 3.75 2.54
CA ARG A 177 9.86 4.48 1.60
C ARG A 177 9.21 5.70 2.27
N GLU A 178 8.80 5.59 3.53
CA GLU A 178 8.25 6.71 4.30
C GLU A 178 9.28 7.81 4.50
N LEU A 179 10.50 7.47 4.91
CA LEU A 179 11.62 8.42 4.97
C LEU A 179 11.95 9.03 3.60
N GLY A 180 11.87 8.24 2.53
CA GLY A 180 12.05 8.69 1.14
C GLY A 180 10.97 9.67 0.66
N GLY A 181 9.81 9.69 1.30
CA GLY A 181 8.77 10.69 1.06
C GLY A 181 9.08 12.05 1.72
N LEU A 182 9.88 12.04 2.79
CA LEU A 182 10.25 13.24 3.54
C LEU A 182 11.55 13.89 3.04
N ALA A 183 12.55 13.08 2.65
CA ALA A 183 13.86 13.55 2.17
C ALA A 183 14.53 12.55 1.20
N GLU A 184 15.66 12.96 0.63
CA GLU A 184 16.53 12.06 -0.12
C GLU A 184 17.20 11.08 0.85
N VAL A 185 16.95 9.78 0.67
CA VAL A 185 17.48 8.71 1.53
C VAL A 185 18.42 7.81 0.73
N ARG A 186 19.65 7.61 1.23
CA ARG A 186 20.50 6.50 0.79
C ARG A 186 20.42 5.37 1.79
N VAL A 187 20.22 4.17 1.27
CA VAL A 187 20.11 2.94 2.07
C VAL A 187 21.34 2.09 1.82
N GLN A 188 22.02 1.69 2.90
CA GLN A 188 23.09 0.70 2.88
C GLN A 188 22.68 -0.50 3.72
N ILE A 189 22.87 -1.70 3.17
CA ILE A 189 22.55 -2.96 3.84
C ILE A 189 23.79 -3.48 4.57
N ASP A 190 23.63 -3.85 5.83
CA ASP A 190 24.60 -4.58 6.63
C ASP A 190 24.14 -6.05 6.74
N ALA A 191 24.84 -6.91 6.00
CA ALA A 191 24.59 -8.34 5.88
C ALA A 191 25.57 -9.20 6.72
N GLN A 192 26.29 -8.61 7.66
CA GLN A 192 27.36 -9.31 8.40
C GLN A 192 26.87 -10.47 9.26
N ASN A 193 25.60 -10.46 9.67
CA ASN A 193 24.98 -11.48 10.52
C ASN A 193 24.14 -12.51 9.76
N LEU A 194 24.29 -12.61 8.44
CA LEU A 194 23.58 -13.62 7.66
C LEU A 194 24.10 -15.03 7.99
N PRO A 195 23.24 -15.95 8.44
CA PRO A 195 23.62 -17.35 8.59
C PRO A 195 23.82 -17.99 7.21
N PRO A 196 24.50 -19.15 7.15
CA PRO A 196 24.53 -19.97 5.95
C PRO A 196 23.11 -20.25 5.45
N LEU A 197 22.92 -20.36 4.13
CA LEU A 197 21.62 -20.60 3.51
C LEU A 197 20.91 -21.86 4.06
N ALA A 198 21.67 -22.85 4.53
CA ALA A 198 21.12 -24.07 5.12
C ALA A 198 20.43 -23.83 6.48
N ASP A 199 20.82 -22.78 7.20
CA ASP A 199 20.36 -22.47 8.56
C ASP A 199 19.47 -21.21 8.60
N ILE A 200 19.21 -20.58 7.45
CA ILE A 200 18.38 -19.38 7.38
C ILE A 200 16.91 -19.73 7.66
N GLN A 201 16.29 -18.99 8.57
CA GLN A 201 14.85 -19.08 8.79
C GLN A 201 14.17 -17.99 7.95
N PRO A 202 13.27 -18.32 7.01
CA PRO A 202 12.66 -17.32 6.12
C PRO A 202 11.85 -16.23 6.84
N GLN A 203 11.43 -16.48 8.07
CA GLN A 203 10.63 -15.56 8.89
C GLN A 203 11.50 -14.67 9.80
N ASP A 204 12.81 -14.91 9.86
CA ASP A 204 13.74 -14.15 10.69
C ASP A 204 14.38 -12.99 9.90
N CYS A 205 14.44 -11.81 10.52
CA CYS A 205 15.23 -10.71 10.01
C CYS A 205 16.70 -10.86 10.45
N HIS A 206 17.59 -11.10 9.48
CA HIS A 206 19.05 -11.15 9.69
C HIS A 206 19.80 -9.93 9.16
N LEU A 207 19.07 -9.01 8.53
CA LEU A 207 19.61 -7.82 7.89
C LEU A 207 19.53 -6.62 8.82
N ALA A 208 20.53 -5.77 8.73
CA ALA A 208 20.53 -4.45 9.33
C ALA A 208 20.72 -3.38 8.25
N TRP A 209 20.36 -2.14 8.55
CA TRP A 209 20.45 -1.05 7.58
C TRP A 209 21.04 0.19 8.21
N THR A 210 21.81 0.91 7.40
CA THR A 210 22.24 2.29 7.69
C THR A 210 21.62 3.19 6.63
N LEU A 211 20.86 4.18 7.10
CA LEU A 211 20.15 5.14 6.27
C LEU A 211 20.83 6.49 6.42
N GLU A 212 21.16 7.12 5.30
CA GLU A 212 21.60 8.52 5.27
C GLU A 212 20.44 9.36 4.72
N VAL A 213 19.87 10.21 5.57
CA VAL A 213 18.73 11.06 5.24
C VAL A 213 19.22 12.49 5.09
N ALA A 214 19.24 13.01 3.86
CA ALA A 214 19.70 14.36 3.55
C ALA A 214 18.51 15.31 3.40
N GLY A 215 18.35 16.24 4.34
CA GLY A 215 17.23 17.18 4.30
C GLY A 215 17.06 17.97 5.60
N ARG A 216 16.29 19.07 5.53
CA ARG A 216 15.91 19.86 6.72
C ARG A 216 14.75 19.20 7.47
N ILE A 217 14.99 17.99 7.95
CA ILE A 217 14.04 17.22 8.78
C ILE A 217 14.54 17.27 10.23
N SER A 218 13.60 17.39 11.17
CA SER A 218 13.89 17.32 12.61
C SER A 218 14.04 15.87 13.10
N GLU A 219 14.78 15.66 14.19
CA GLU A 219 14.92 14.33 14.79
C GLU A 219 13.55 13.71 15.17
N GLU A 220 12.60 14.53 15.60
CA GLU A 220 11.27 14.09 16.01
C GLU A 220 10.45 13.53 14.84
N GLU A 221 10.50 14.17 13.67
CA GLU A 221 9.88 13.67 12.44
C GLU A 221 10.50 12.36 11.98
N ILE A 222 11.83 12.20 12.12
CA ILE A 222 12.50 10.93 11.82
C ILE A 222 12.02 9.86 12.79
N ARG A 223 11.95 10.15 14.11
CA ARG A 223 11.53 9.18 15.13
C ARG A 223 10.09 8.71 14.96
N GLN A 224 9.17 9.61 14.61
CA GLN A 224 7.77 9.25 14.35
C GLN A 224 7.60 8.17 13.28
N VAL A 225 8.47 8.14 12.27
CA VAL A 225 8.48 7.08 11.25
C VAL A 225 8.83 5.72 11.86
N PHE A 226 9.55 5.67 12.98
CA PHE A 226 9.91 4.44 13.69
C PHE A 226 9.03 4.14 14.91
N ASP A 227 8.07 5.01 15.28
CA ASP A 227 7.22 4.82 16.47
C ASP A 227 6.42 3.52 16.43
N TRP A 228 6.02 3.06 15.25
CA TRP A 228 5.31 1.79 15.09
C TRP A 228 6.23 0.56 15.09
N ALA A 229 7.55 0.76 15.00
CA ALA A 229 8.57 -0.25 15.20
C ALA A 229 9.14 -0.25 16.63
N GLU A 230 8.65 0.63 17.53
CA GLU A 230 9.07 0.65 18.93
C GLU A 230 8.79 -0.69 19.62
N GLY A 231 9.87 -1.38 20.00
CA GLY A 231 9.84 -2.71 20.62
C GLY A 231 10.36 -3.83 19.71
N ASP A 232 10.53 -3.57 18.41
CA ASP A 232 11.01 -4.54 17.42
C ASP A 232 12.36 -4.16 16.76
N CYS A 233 13.00 -3.07 17.20
CA CYS A 233 14.32 -2.59 16.75
C CYS A 233 15.09 -1.81 17.83
#